data_AF-A0A1N7GR99-F1
#
_entry.id   AF-A0A1N7GR99-F1
#
_cell.length_a   1.000
_cell.length_b   1.000
_cell.length_c   1.000
_cell.angle_alpha   90.00
_cell.angle_beta   90.00
_cell.angle_gamma   90.00
#
_symmetry.space_group_name_H-M   'P 1'
#
loop_
_entity.id
_entity.type
_entity.pdbx_description
1 polymer ?
#
loop_
_entity_poly.entity_id
_entity_poly.type
_entity_poly.pdbx_seq_one_letter_code
_entity_poly.pdbx_strand_id
1 'polypeptide(L)'
;MRGLRGGRDESEASPATAHGPQNGQEDGDTPPHGSGPDGLRYEALGRVMAALSGEAETLEACRDLTWWRGTDRSWHIEWRDGPYAAEVAALLLDRIGEPGQDAVRAAPAGPATTSTAMLNVMGVTFVLRAIDPFGMDRLRTRPGLWRLSAALDGPAGPVGTGGRSRQHWEELLGG
;
A
#
# COMPACT_ATOMS: atom_id res chain seq x y z
N MET A 1 23.15 -48.01 -71.78
CA MET A 1 21.78 -47.94 -71.23
C MET A 1 21.29 -46.51 -71.33
N ARG A 2 20.03 -46.36 -71.77
CA ARG A 2 19.29 -45.13 -72.11
C ARG A 2 19.33 -44.04 -71.04
N GLY A 3 19.29 -42.80 -71.50
CA GLY A 3 18.91 -41.63 -70.73
C GLY A 3 17.47 -41.15 -71.00
N LEU A 4 17.13 -40.09 -70.25
CA LEU A 4 16.22 -38.96 -70.53
C LEU A 4 14.69 -39.15 -70.48
N ARG A 5 14.13 -38.69 -69.35
CA ARG A 5 13.17 -37.57 -69.17
C ARG A 5 12.44 -37.00 -70.42
N GLY A 6 11.11 -36.85 -70.31
CA GLY A 6 10.25 -35.98 -71.14
C GLY A 6 8.80 -36.51 -71.22
N GLY A 7 7.82 -35.93 -70.52
CA GLY A 7 6.78 -34.98 -71.01
C GLY A 7 5.44 -35.42 -70.35
N ARG A 8 4.54 -34.62 -69.73
CA ARG A 8 3.79 -33.41 -70.18
C ARG A 8 3.27 -33.59 -71.62
N ASP A 9 1.97 -33.56 -71.91
CA ASP A 9 0.97 -32.49 -71.64
C ASP A 9 -0.49 -33.04 -71.68
N GLU A 10 -1.45 -32.48 -70.90
CA GLU A 10 -2.58 -31.56 -71.29
C GLU A 10 -3.71 -32.27 -72.07
N SER A 11 -5.02 -31.98 -72.02
CA SER A 11 -5.87 -30.83 -71.68
C SER A 11 -7.31 -31.39 -71.58
N GLU A 12 -8.27 -30.90 -70.81
CA GLU A 12 -9.21 -29.77 -71.06
C GLU A 12 -10.33 -29.96 -70.00
N ALA A 13 -11.00 -28.99 -69.38
CA ALA A 13 -11.26 -27.61 -69.72
C ALA A 13 -11.55 -26.78 -68.44
N SER A 14 -11.28 -25.48 -68.52
CA SER A 14 -11.80 -24.38 -67.69
C SER A 14 -12.83 -23.59 -68.54
N PRO A 15 -13.51 -22.48 -68.12
CA PRO A 15 -13.54 -21.77 -66.82
C PRO A 15 -14.96 -21.24 -66.40
N ALA A 16 -15.06 -20.62 -65.22
CA ALA A 16 -15.90 -19.43 -64.88
C ALA A 16 -15.70 -19.11 -63.38
N THR A 17 -14.79 -18.22 -62.98
CA THR A 17 -14.95 -16.76 -62.82
C THR A 17 -16.04 -16.31 -61.84
N ALA A 18 -15.60 -15.98 -60.61
CA ALA A 18 -16.00 -14.78 -59.86
C ALA A 18 -14.92 -14.56 -58.76
N HIS A 19 -14.04 -13.56 -58.86
CA HIS A 19 -14.16 -12.24 -58.21
C HIS A 19 -14.80 -12.37 -56.81
N GLY A 20 -14.15 -12.12 -55.68
CA GLY A 20 -13.06 -11.23 -55.32
C GLY A 20 -12.99 -11.21 -53.78
N PRO A 21 -12.02 -10.51 -53.19
CA PRO A 21 -11.47 -10.84 -51.88
C PRO A 21 -12.19 -10.10 -50.75
N GLN A 22 -12.16 -10.66 -49.55
CA GLN A 22 -12.07 -9.85 -48.33
C GLN A 22 -11.47 -10.71 -47.22
N ASN A 23 -10.17 -10.51 -47.03
CA ASN A 23 -9.53 -10.66 -45.75
C ASN A 23 -10.41 -9.94 -44.72
N GLY A 24 -11.11 -10.72 -43.89
CA GLY A 24 -11.69 -10.25 -42.65
C GLY A 24 -10.54 -9.94 -41.70
N GLN A 25 -9.86 -8.84 -41.99
CA GLN A 25 -9.14 -8.05 -41.03
C GLN A 25 -10.13 -7.79 -39.89
N GLU A 26 -9.97 -8.51 -38.78
CA GLU A 26 -10.57 -8.16 -37.49
C GLU A 26 -9.88 -6.88 -36.99
N ASP A 27 -10.11 -5.77 -37.69
CA ASP A 27 -9.93 -4.43 -37.15
C ASP A 27 -11.09 -4.21 -36.17
N GLY A 28 -10.83 -4.52 -34.90
CA GLY A 28 -11.84 -4.51 -33.86
C GLY A 28 -11.25 -4.39 -32.47
N ASP A 29 -10.40 -3.39 -32.28
CA ASP A 29 -10.18 -2.73 -30.99
C ASP A 29 -9.78 -3.69 -29.86
N THR A 30 -8.66 -4.41 -30.01
CA THR A 30 -7.90 -4.76 -28.80
C THR A 30 -7.30 -3.45 -28.33
N PRO A 31 -7.81 -2.81 -27.24
CA PRO A 31 -7.16 -1.64 -26.73
C PRO A 31 -5.71 -2.04 -26.47
N PRO A 32 -4.71 -1.20 -26.81
CA PRO A 32 -3.36 -1.51 -26.40
C PRO A 32 -3.41 -1.85 -24.91
N HIS A 33 -2.64 -2.83 -24.45
CA HIS A 33 -2.38 -3.05 -23.01
C HIS A 33 -1.68 -1.84 -22.37
N GLY A 34 -2.02 -0.62 -22.77
CA GLY A 34 -1.86 0.59 -22.00
C GLY A 34 -2.87 0.54 -20.88
N SER A 35 -2.34 0.37 -19.67
CA SER A 35 -3.02 0.63 -18.41
C SER A 35 -3.99 1.80 -18.57
N GLY A 36 -5.29 1.48 -18.69
CA GLY A 36 -6.33 2.50 -18.54
C GLY A 36 -6.18 3.21 -17.19
N PRO A 37 -6.95 4.26 -16.92
CA PRO A 37 -6.89 4.96 -15.62
C PRO A 37 -7.11 4.02 -14.42
N ASP A 38 -7.71 2.85 -14.61
CA ASP A 38 -7.79 1.80 -13.60
C ASP A 38 -6.51 0.94 -13.48
N GLY A 39 -5.82 0.65 -14.58
CA GLY A 39 -4.54 -0.08 -14.55
C GLY A 39 -3.49 0.66 -13.73
N LEU A 40 -3.35 1.98 -13.94
CA LEU A 40 -2.45 2.84 -13.16
C LEU A 40 -2.79 2.82 -11.66
N ARG A 41 -4.09 2.75 -11.30
CA ARG A 41 -4.54 2.70 -9.90
C ARG A 41 -4.17 1.41 -9.21
N TYR A 42 -4.36 0.27 -9.89
CA TYR A 42 -3.98 -1.03 -9.34
C TYR A 42 -2.46 -1.20 -9.30
N GLU A 43 -1.74 -0.64 -10.27
CA GLU A 43 -0.27 -0.58 -10.24
C GLU A 43 0.23 0.23 -9.04
N ALA A 44 -0.30 1.44 -8.83
CA ALA A 44 0.04 2.27 -7.68
C ALA A 44 -0.25 1.55 -6.35
N LEU A 45 -1.40 0.86 -6.25
CA LEU A 45 -1.73 0.05 -5.08
C LEU A 45 -0.72 -1.08 -4.90
N GLY A 46 -0.36 -1.79 -5.98
CA GLY A 46 0.63 -2.85 -5.96
C GLY A 46 2.00 -2.36 -5.45
N ARG A 47 2.43 -1.17 -5.87
CA ARG A 47 3.67 -0.54 -5.37
C ARG A 47 3.60 -0.25 -3.88
N VAL A 48 2.49 0.31 -3.39
CA VAL A 48 2.27 0.58 -1.96
C VAL A 48 2.25 -0.72 -1.15
N MET A 49 1.52 -1.74 -1.59
CA MET A 49 1.46 -3.02 -0.88
C MET A 49 2.80 -3.76 -0.89
N ALA A 50 3.57 -3.67 -1.99
CA ALA A 50 4.92 -4.20 -2.07
C ALA A 50 5.85 -3.51 -1.06
N ALA A 51 5.81 -2.17 -1.00
CA ALA A 51 6.58 -1.40 -0.02
C ALA A 51 6.23 -1.78 1.43
N LEU A 52 4.92 -1.91 1.76
CA LEU A 52 4.49 -2.38 3.08
C LEU A 52 4.98 -3.81 3.37
N SER A 53 4.93 -4.71 2.38
CA SER A 53 5.38 -6.10 2.55
C SER A 53 6.88 -6.24 2.74
N GLY A 54 7.68 -5.29 2.24
CA GLY A 54 9.12 -5.23 2.50
C GLY A 54 9.44 -4.87 3.96
N GLU A 55 8.52 -4.18 4.65
CA GLU A 55 8.66 -3.76 6.04
C GLU A 55 7.85 -4.68 6.97
N ALA A 56 8.30 -5.93 7.08
CA ALA A 56 7.60 -7.00 7.79
C ALA A 56 7.16 -6.59 9.21
N GLU A 57 8.03 -5.94 9.99
CA GLU A 57 7.71 -5.49 11.35
C GLU A 57 6.57 -4.46 11.38
N THR A 58 6.55 -3.53 10.43
CA THR A 58 5.48 -2.52 10.32
C THR A 58 4.17 -3.16 9.91
N LEU A 59 4.22 -4.11 8.97
CA LEU A 59 3.04 -4.81 8.49
C LEU A 59 2.43 -5.69 9.59
N GLU A 60 3.26 -6.42 10.34
CA GLU A 60 2.83 -7.24 11.48
C GLU A 60 2.21 -6.39 12.59
N ALA A 61 2.71 -5.16 12.79
CA ALA A 61 2.15 -4.22 13.77
C ALA A 61 0.80 -3.63 13.32
N CYS A 62 0.52 -3.57 12.02
CA CYS A 62 -0.75 -3.06 11.47
C CYS A 62 -1.86 -4.12 11.56
N ARG A 63 -2.44 -4.30 12.74
CA ARG A 63 -3.48 -5.31 12.95
C ARG A 63 -4.77 -4.93 12.21
N ASP A 64 -5.50 -5.95 11.73
CA ASP A 64 -6.75 -5.79 10.99
C ASP A 64 -6.60 -4.86 9.75
N LEU A 65 -5.43 -4.89 9.08
CA LEU A 65 -5.19 -4.07 7.89
C LEU A 65 -6.17 -4.42 6.77
N THR A 66 -6.82 -3.38 6.23
CA THR A 66 -7.77 -3.47 5.12
C THR A 66 -7.54 -2.32 4.15
N TRP A 67 -7.95 -2.52 2.91
CA TRP A 67 -7.89 -1.50 1.89
C TRP A 67 -9.09 -1.56 0.97
N TRP A 68 -9.53 -0.40 0.47
CA TRP A 68 -10.67 -0.30 -0.42
C TRP A 68 -10.57 0.96 -1.28
N ARG A 69 -11.32 0.95 -2.39
CA ARG A 69 -11.39 2.10 -3.30
C ARG A 69 -12.44 3.09 -2.82
N GLY A 70 -12.05 4.36 -2.68
CA GLY A 70 -12.95 5.46 -2.37
C GLY A 70 -13.79 5.88 -3.58
N THR A 71 -14.89 6.62 -3.33
CA THR A 71 -15.74 7.19 -4.39
C THR A 71 -15.03 8.28 -5.19
N ASP A 72 -14.01 8.90 -4.59
CA ASP A 72 -13.14 9.93 -5.16
C ASP A 72 -11.98 9.35 -5.97
N ARG A 73 -11.98 8.04 -6.24
CA ARG A 73 -10.91 7.31 -6.94
C ARG A 73 -9.59 7.25 -6.17
N SER A 74 -9.60 7.57 -4.87
CA SER A 74 -8.47 7.30 -3.98
C SER A 74 -8.48 5.85 -3.50
N TRP A 75 -7.35 5.41 -2.96
CA TRP A 75 -7.26 4.21 -2.16
C TRP A 75 -7.26 4.57 -0.69
N HIS A 76 -8.05 3.85 0.10
CA HIS A 76 -8.00 3.92 1.55
C HIS A 76 -7.27 2.68 2.05
N ILE A 77 -6.35 2.89 2.99
CA ILE A 77 -5.68 1.84 3.74
C ILE A 77 -5.91 2.13 5.21
N GLU A 78 -6.52 1.19 5.91
CA GLU A 78 -6.87 1.32 7.32
C GLU A 78 -6.36 0.13 8.10
N TRP A 79 -5.86 0.38 9.31
CA TRP A 79 -5.50 -0.65 10.27
C TRP A 79 -5.98 -0.24 11.67
N ARG A 80 -6.11 -1.21 12.56
CA ARG A 80 -6.46 -1.04 13.97
C ARG A 80 -5.30 -1.43 14.84
N ASP A 81 -4.99 -0.65 15.86
CA ASP A 81 -3.81 -0.88 16.70
C ASP A 81 -2.50 -0.85 15.85
N GLY A 82 -1.38 -0.40 16.41
CA GLY A 82 -0.10 -0.31 15.67
C GLY A 82 0.36 1.13 15.37
N PRO A 83 1.19 1.33 14.34
CA PRO A 83 1.94 2.58 14.12
C PRO A 83 1.04 3.74 13.73
N TYR A 84 1.56 4.96 13.91
CA TYR A 84 0.86 6.17 13.48
C TYR A 84 0.77 6.26 11.96
N ALA A 85 -0.32 6.85 11.46
CA ALA A 85 -0.50 7.06 10.02
C ALA A 85 0.64 7.92 9.41
N ALA A 86 1.17 8.88 10.17
CA ALA A 86 2.33 9.68 9.76
C ALA A 86 3.63 8.85 9.61
N GLU A 87 3.85 7.87 10.49
CA GLU A 87 5.05 7.00 10.44
C GLU A 87 4.99 6.09 9.21
N VAL A 88 3.84 5.46 8.99
CA VAL A 88 3.61 4.62 7.80
C VAL A 88 3.72 5.46 6.51
N ALA A 89 3.20 6.70 6.52
CA ALA A 89 3.34 7.59 5.37
C ALA A 89 4.81 7.94 5.06
N ALA A 90 5.61 8.26 6.08
CA ALA A 90 7.03 8.56 5.91
C ALA A 90 7.80 7.35 5.36
N LEU A 91 7.57 6.17 5.96
CA LEU A 91 8.15 4.91 5.52
C LEU A 91 7.80 4.60 4.06
N LEU A 92 6.55 4.80 3.65
CA LEU A 92 6.13 4.59 2.27
C LEU A 92 6.80 5.56 1.29
N LEU A 93 6.96 6.83 1.67
CA LEU A 93 7.64 7.82 0.84
C LEU A 93 9.10 7.44 0.63
N ASP A 94 9.78 7.00 1.68
CA ASP A 94 11.16 6.55 1.61
C ASP A 94 11.25 5.31 0.72
N ARG A 95 10.49 4.25 1.01
CA ARG A 95 10.59 2.97 0.29
C ARG A 95 10.16 3.04 -1.18
N ILE A 96 9.16 3.85 -1.53
CA ILE A 96 8.72 3.99 -2.92
C ILE A 96 9.62 4.97 -3.69
N GLY A 97 10.16 5.98 -3.01
CA GLY A 97 11.02 7.01 -3.58
C GLY A 97 12.50 6.62 -3.68
N GLU A 98 12.94 5.55 -2.99
CA GLU A 98 14.33 5.07 -3.00
C GLU A 98 14.82 4.83 -4.45
N PRO A 99 15.96 5.44 -4.84
CA PRO A 99 16.46 5.35 -6.20
C PRO A 99 16.82 3.90 -6.58
N GLY A 100 16.19 3.40 -7.64
CA GLY A 100 16.33 2.04 -8.15
C GLY A 100 15.56 1.84 -9.45
N GLN A 101 15.60 0.63 -10.02
CA GLN A 101 14.89 0.30 -11.27
C GLN A 101 13.36 0.44 -11.16
N ASP A 102 12.85 0.33 -9.93
CA ASP A 102 11.43 0.38 -9.60
C ASP A 102 11.00 1.67 -8.88
N ALA A 103 11.90 2.67 -8.80
CA ALA A 103 11.60 3.92 -8.12
C ALA A 103 10.45 4.65 -8.82
N VAL A 104 9.46 5.11 -8.04
CA VAL A 104 8.32 5.82 -8.59
C VAL A 104 8.05 7.10 -7.82
N ARG A 105 7.44 8.08 -8.50
CA ARG A 105 7.07 9.35 -7.89
C ARG A 105 6.06 9.13 -6.76
N ALA A 106 6.52 9.36 -5.53
CA ALA A 106 5.70 9.45 -4.33
C ALA A 106 5.89 10.83 -3.68
N ALA A 107 4.81 11.42 -3.15
CA ALA A 107 4.86 12.70 -2.44
C ALA A 107 3.77 12.81 -1.38
N PRO A 108 3.98 13.56 -0.28
CA PRO A 108 2.89 13.94 0.62
C PRO A 108 1.77 14.66 -0.13
N ALA A 109 0.52 14.38 0.21
CA ALA A 109 -0.67 14.99 -0.39
C ALA A 109 -1.48 15.86 0.59
N GLY A 110 -1.01 15.99 1.83
CA GLY A 110 -1.67 16.77 2.88
C GLY A 110 -0.94 16.64 4.22
N PRO A 111 -1.48 17.26 5.29
CA PRO A 111 -0.92 17.10 6.62
C PRO A 111 -1.00 15.63 7.08
N ALA A 112 0.06 15.17 7.74
CA ALA A 112 0.11 13.87 8.37
C ALA A 112 -0.11 14.03 9.88
N THR A 113 -1.01 13.22 10.42
CA THR A 113 -1.37 13.18 11.84
C THR A 113 -1.14 11.77 12.37
N THR A 114 -1.34 11.58 13.68
CA THR A 114 -1.24 10.26 14.31
C THR A 114 -2.23 9.25 13.73
N SER A 115 -3.45 9.69 13.37
CA SER A 115 -4.53 8.81 12.90
C SER A 115 -4.81 8.88 11.41
N THR A 116 -4.34 9.91 10.70
CA THR A 116 -4.59 10.06 9.26
C THR A 116 -3.41 10.70 8.55
N ALA A 117 -3.06 10.18 7.38
CA ALA A 117 -2.08 10.79 6.47
C ALA A 117 -2.51 10.60 5.02
N MET A 118 -2.03 11.46 4.12
CA MET A 118 -2.31 11.37 2.69
C MET A 118 -1.03 11.45 1.89
N LEU A 119 -0.89 10.57 0.90
CA LEU A 119 0.21 10.55 -0.05
C LEU A 119 -0.32 10.37 -1.47
N ASN A 120 0.47 10.81 -2.44
CA ASN A 120 0.23 10.63 -3.85
C ASN A 120 1.34 9.76 -4.42
N VAL A 121 0.98 8.61 -5.01
CA VAL A 121 1.88 7.68 -5.67
C VAL A 121 1.42 7.55 -7.11
N MET A 122 2.30 7.83 -8.07
CA MET A 122 1.97 7.76 -9.51
C MET A 122 0.79 8.64 -9.95
N GLY A 123 0.45 9.69 -9.21
CA GLY A 123 -0.74 10.50 -9.48
C GLY A 123 -2.03 9.97 -8.84
N VAL A 124 -1.95 8.89 -8.06
CA VAL A 124 -3.06 8.27 -7.33
C VAL A 124 -2.97 8.60 -5.85
N THR A 125 -4.05 9.12 -5.28
CA THR A 125 -4.12 9.48 -3.86
C THR A 125 -4.37 8.24 -2.99
N PHE A 126 -3.62 8.14 -1.91
CA PHE A 126 -3.80 7.19 -0.83
C PHE A 126 -4.13 7.92 0.46
N VAL A 127 -5.16 7.45 1.15
CA VAL A 127 -5.57 7.92 2.46
C VAL A 127 -5.26 6.81 3.47
N LEU A 128 -4.32 7.06 4.36
CA LEU A 128 -3.92 6.15 5.42
C LEU A 128 -4.69 6.48 6.69
N ARG A 129 -5.23 5.47 7.38
CA ARG A 129 -6.01 5.63 8.61
C ARG A 129 -5.56 4.63 9.68
N ALA A 130 -4.98 5.14 10.75
CA ALA A 130 -4.69 4.36 11.94
C ALA A 130 -5.84 4.53 12.94
N ILE A 131 -6.58 3.46 13.18
CA ILE A 131 -7.67 3.44 14.17
C ILE A 131 -7.10 3.00 15.51
N ASP A 132 -7.24 3.86 16.52
CA ASP A 132 -6.69 3.63 17.85
C ASP A 132 -5.20 3.25 17.82
N PRO A 133 -4.31 4.10 17.28
CA PRO A 133 -2.89 3.78 17.23
C PRO A 133 -2.37 3.53 18.65
N PHE A 134 -1.61 2.44 18.80
CA PHE A 134 -1.14 1.90 20.09
C PHE A 134 -2.23 1.55 21.13
N GLY A 135 -3.50 1.42 20.75
CA GLY A 135 -4.57 0.96 21.65
C GLY A 135 -4.91 1.93 22.80
N MET A 136 -4.58 3.21 22.63
CA MET A 136 -4.72 4.24 23.66
C MET A 136 -6.18 4.60 23.99
N ASP A 137 -7.12 4.43 23.07
CA ASP A 137 -8.54 4.69 23.32
C ASP A 137 -9.17 3.60 24.21
N ARG A 138 -8.74 2.34 24.07
CA ARG A 138 -9.08 1.26 25.04
C ARG A 138 -8.57 1.55 26.45
N LEU A 139 -7.43 2.22 26.53
CA LEU A 139 -6.81 2.60 27.81
C LEU A 139 -7.50 3.83 28.44
N ARG A 140 -7.93 4.80 27.62
CA ARG A 140 -8.70 5.98 28.05
C ARG A 140 -10.10 5.62 28.54
N THR A 141 -10.71 4.57 27.97
CA THR A 141 -12.03 4.06 28.37
C THR A 141 -11.99 3.20 29.64
N ARG A 142 -10.81 2.89 30.19
CA ARG A 142 -10.61 2.22 31.50
C ARG A 142 -9.81 3.11 32.47
N PRO A 143 -10.46 4.07 33.17
CA PRO A 143 -9.80 5.13 33.94
C PRO A 143 -8.92 4.68 35.13
N GLY A 144 -8.99 3.41 35.53
CA GLY A 144 -8.36 2.92 36.77
C GLY A 144 -6.87 2.57 36.68
N LEU A 145 -6.37 2.19 35.51
CA LEU A 145 -5.00 1.66 35.37
C LEU A 145 -3.95 2.73 35.07
N TRP A 146 -4.32 3.84 34.42
CA TRP A 146 -3.40 4.91 34.03
C TRP A 146 -3.19 6.02 35.07
N ARG A 147 -4.03 6.05 36.11
CA ARG A 147 -3.83 6.99 37.22
C ARG A 147 -2.57 6.71 38.03
N LEU A 148 -2.03 5.49 37.96
CA LEU A 148 -0.79 5.12 38.65
C LEU A 148 0.46 5.60 37.89
N SER A 149 0.51 5.49 36.56
CA SER A 149 1.67 5.98 35.79
C SER A 149 1.75 7.51 35.77
N ALA A 150 0.62 8.20 35.56
CA ALA A 150 0.58 9.66 35.63
C ALA A 150 0.85 10.23 37.04
N ALA A 151 0.63 9.44 38.10
CA ALA A 151 1.02 9.80 39.46
C ALA A 151 2.51 9.57 39.75
N LEU A 152 3.19 8.73 38.96
CA LEU A 152 4.63 8.51 39.03
C LEU A 152 5.41 9.57 38.21
N ASP A 153 4.84 10.06 37.11
CA ASP A 153 5.38 11.17 36.29
C ASP A 153 5.00 12.55 36.84
N GLY A 154 5.11 12.73 38.16
CA GLY A 154 4.99 14.06 38.78
C GLY A 154 6.10 15.01 38.27
N PRO A 155 5.84 16.33 38.16
CA PRO A 155 6.82 17.26 37.62
C PRO A 155 8.08 17.26 38.48
N ALA A 156 9.24 17.13 37.84
CA ALA A 156 10.53 17.41 38.44
C ALA A 156 10.57 18.89 38.89
N GLY A 157 10.13 19.14 40.12
CA GLY A 157 10.30 20.40 40.85
C GLY A 157 11.72 20.51 41.40
N PRO A 158 12.23 21.73 41.60
CA PRO A 158 13.66 22.01 41.72
C PRO A 158 14.22 21.53 43.05
N VAL A 159 15.44 20.98 42.98
CA VAL A 159 16.47 20.84 44.01
C VAL A 159 16.00 21.01 45.46
N GLY A 160 15.84 19.88 46.17
CA GLY A 160 15.85 19.86 47.62
C GLY A 160 14.94 18.79 48.22
N THR A 161 15.54 17.91 49.03
CA THR A 161 14.88 16.96 49.96
C THR A 161 14.38 15.62 49.36
N GLY A 162 15.33 14.82 48.87
CA GLY A 162 15.13 13.39 48.61
C GLY A 162 15.01 12.56 49.90
N GLY A 163 13.84 12.61 50.56
CA GLY A 163 13.63 11.91 51.83
C GLY A 163 12.27 11.25 52.08
N ARG A 164 11.22 11.50 51.29
CA ARG A 164 9.87 10.98 51.59
C ARG A 164 9.43 9.77 50.79
N SER A 165 9.96 9.56 49.59
CA SER A 165 9.49 8.48 48.70
C SER A 165 9.98 7.09 49.10
N ARG A 166 11.04 7.01 49.93
CA ARG A 166 11.68 5.73 50.28
C ARG A 166 10.99 5.01 51.44
N GLN A 167 10.26 5.73 52.30
CA GLN A 167 9.67 5.16 53.54
C GLN A 167 8.26 4.59 53.35
N HIS A 168 7.55 4.97 52.28
CA HIS A 168 6.15 4.58 52.08
C HIS A 168 5.96 3.09 51.76
N TRP A 169 6.95 2.47 51.10
CA TRP A 169 6.86 1.05 50.72
C TRP A 169 7.18 0.08 51.87
N GLU A 170 7.94 0.53 52.88
CA GLU A 170 8.26 -0.28 54.07
C GLU A 170 7.07 -0.40 55.03
N GLU A 171 6.20 0.62 55.12
CA GLU A 171 4.98 0.57 55.95
C GLU A 171 3.89 -0.35 55.38
N LEU A 172 3.86 -0.57 54.06
CA LEU A 172 2.81 -1.37 53.41
C LEU A 172 3.07 -2.89 53.47
N LEU A 173 4.30 -3.33 53.80
CA LEU A 173 4.68 -4.74 53.82
C LEU A 173 4.81 -5.34 55.22
N GLY A 174 4.41 -4.60 56.26
CA GLY A 174 4.29 -5.09 57.64
C GLY A 174 5.63 -5.14 58.37
N GLY A 175 5.84 -4.16 59.25
CA GLY A 175 6.73 -4.28 60.40
C GLY A 175 6.06 -5.02 61.55
#